data_AF-A0A2K0U2D0-F1
#
_entry.id   AF-A0A2K0U2D0-F1
#
_cell.length_a   1.000
_cell.length_b   1.000
_cell.length_c   1.000
_cell.angle_alpha   90.00
_cell.angle_beta   90.00
_cell.angle_gamma   90.00
#
_symmetry.space_group_name_H-M   'P 1'
#
loop_
_entity.id
_entity.type
_entity.pdbx_description
1 polymer ?
#
loop_
_entity_poly.entity_id
_entity_poly.type
_entity_poly.pdbx_seq_one_letter_code
_entity_poly.pdbx_strand_id
1 'polypeptide(L)'
;MTLLSNISPPLIQEALSQQMSVLDLFLPGFTNITSAASQILSGNLTGYTQLMCIFALAAFFKPYIFELRDWFIEHCTTTIYIQRSDETHDMVQTWISSHRLDGAARSMLAKVRTKENPNRENNPQGKKALRYTPWEGSFLFWYKNNLLYYRTTLVDVGFHKEEQISITCAGRSWVLKDLLEDCRTGYLNESKNKTTIHGHRDELWRKEKAVAVRPLPTVILDEKQKVPLIKDIQDFLDPETRCWYSEHSIPYKRGYLLYGPPGTGKSSFSLSIAGELDMDIYVVSIPGANDRMLKSLFAGLPDRCVVLLEDIDAAGAACSRDSQSEDSDSDTDARPQRKGVTLSGLLNVLDGVASQEDRVLIMTTNHPEKLDQALTRPGRIDMEVEFQLADRGIAKDIFRFMFGQPGKQMGYDNGVESQADEFASKIPESEFSPAEVMSYLLSYRSCPAAAVENCGRWVDGLLKEKQGKRDALKRGSRNHRS
;
A
#
# COMPACT_ATOMS: atom_id res chain seq x y z
N MET A 1 -44.00 5.31 106.47
CA MET A 1 -45.45 5.19 106.20
C MET A 1 -45.65 5.45 104.72
N THR A 2 -46.02 4.40 103.96
CA THR A 2 -46.97 4.40 102.81
C THR A 2 -46.92 5.63 101.87
N LEU A 3 -46.57 5.56 100.59
CA LEU A 3 -46.67 4.51 99.57
C LEU A 3 -45.58 4.74 98.51
N LEU A 4 -44.63 3.81 98.43
CA LEU A 4 -43.72 3.59 97.31
C LEU A 4 -44.27 2.41 96.50
N SER A 5 -44.88 2.65 95.34
CA SER A 5 -44.95 1.66 94.26
C SER A 5 -45.60 2.27 93.01
N ASN A 6 -45.04 1.91 91.85
CA ASN A 6 -45.51 2.17 90.48
C ASN A 6 -45.09 3.48 89.82
N ILE A 7 -43.79 3.61 89.53
CA ILE A 7 -43.34 4.18 88.25
C ILE A 7 -42.19 3.31 87.73
N SER A 8 -42.46 2.48 86.72
CA SER A 8 -41.45 1.74 85.96
C SER A 8 -40.78 2.67 84.93
N PRO A 9 -39.44 2.71 84.80
CA PRO A 9 -38.74 3.20 83.61
C PRO A 9 -38.53 2.03 82.60
N PRO A 10 -38.12 2.23 81.32
CA PRO A 10 -37.46 3.42 80.76
C PRO A 10 -37.94 3.92 79.38
N LEU A 11 -37.74 5.21 79.15
CA LEU A 11 -37.85 5.94 77.87
C LEU A 11 -36.52 5.90 77.07
N ILE A 12 -35.81 4.77 77.07
CA ILE A 12 -34.47 4.66 76.44
C ILE A 12 -34.40 3.56 75.36
N GLN A 13 -35.46 2.76 75.15
CA GLN A 13 -35.40 1.64 74.22
C GLN A 13 -35.97 1.91 72.82
N GLU A 14 -36.63 3.05 72.58
CA GLU A 14 -37.14 3.41 71.24
C GLU A 14 -36.16 4.25 70.38
N ALA A 15 -35.03 4.69 70.94
CA ALA A 15 -34.06 5.52 70.22
C ALA A 15 -32.93 4.72 69.51
N LEU A 16 -32.97 3.38 69.50
CA LEU A 16 -31.91 2.51 68.97
C LEU A 16 -32.30 1.65 67.76
N SER A 17 -33.41 1.93 67.08
CA SER A 17 -33.83 1.15 65.89
C SER A 17 -33.55 1.81 64.53
N GLN A 18 -32.90 2.97 64.48
CA GLN A 18 -32.40 3.54 63.21
C GLN A 18 -30.91 3.24 63.02
N GLN A 19 -30.60 1.97 62.75
CA GLN A 19 -29.37 1.66 62.02
C GLN A 19 -29.54 2.17 60.59
N MET A 20 -28.98 3.35 60.27
CA MET A 20 -28.79 3.74 58.87
C MET A 20 -27.93 2.66 58.20
N SER A 21 -28.50 2.00 57.19
CA SER A 21 -27.80 1.00 56.40
C SER A 21 -26.63 1.68 55.68
N VAL A 22 -25.43 1.10 55.78
CA VAL A 22 -24.22 1.59 55.09
C VAL A 22 -24.43 1.77 53.57
N LEU A 23 -25.40 1.04 52.99
CA LEU A 23 -25.76 1.16 51.59
C LEU A 23 -26.41 2.51 51.20
N ASP A 24 -27.09 3.20 52.11
CA ASP A 24 -27.69 4.53 51.82
C ASP A 24 -26.63 5.63 51.67
N LEU A 25 -25.42 5.38 52.16
CA LEU A 25 -24.28 6.28 51.98
C LEU A 25 -23.75 6.27 50.53
N PHE A 26 -23.91 5.14 49.83
CA PHE A 26 -23.46 4.94 48.45
C PHE A 26 -24.58 5.12 47.43
N LEU A 27 -25.83 4.84 47.81
CA LEU A 27 -27.02 4.99 46.97
C LEU A 27 -28.16 5.61 47.80
N PRO A 28 -28.34 6.94 47.78
CA PRO A 28 -29.38 7.60 48.55
C PRO A 28 -30.77 7.09 48.17
N GLY A 29 -31.53 6.56 49.14
CA GLY A 29 -32.90 6.06 48.94
C GLY A 29 -33.02 4.55 48.71
N PHE A 30 -31.93 3.79 48.83
CA PHE A 30 -31.93 2.34 48.71
C PHE A 30 -32.74 1.66 49.82
N THR A 31 -32.72 2.21 51.04
CA THR A 31 -33.57 1.72 52.15
C THR A 31 -35.05 1.87 51.84
N ASN A 32 -35.47 3.00 51.25
CA ASN A 32 -36.87 3.24 50.86
C ASN A 32 -37.35 2.27 49.77
N ILE A 33 -36.45 1.93 48.82
CA ILE A 33 -36.73 0.93 47.77
C ILE A 33 -36.85 -0.47 48.38
N THR A 34 -35.97 -0.80 49.33
CA THR A 34 -35.96 -2.11 50.01
C THR A 34 -37.17 -2.28 50.93
N SER A 35 -37.59 -1.23 51.64
CA SER A 35 -38.80 -1.24 52.48
C SER A 35 -40.08 -1.28 51.66
N ALA A 36 -40.13 -0.60 50.50
CA ALA A 36 -41.27 -0.70 49.59
C ALA A 36 -41.36 -2.10 48.95
N ALA A 37 -40.22 -2.70 48.57
CA ALA A 37 -40.17 -4.07 48.05
C ALA A 37 -40.58 -5.12 49.10
N SER A 38 -40.17 -4.94 50.37
CA SER A 38 -40.60 -5.84 51.46
C SER A 38 -42.09 -5.69 51.80
N GLN A 39 -42.64 -4.48 51.71
CA GLN A 39 -44.08 -4.21 51.91
C GLN A 39 -44.95 -4.78 50.77
N ILE A 40 -44.44 -4.82 49.55
CA ILE A 40 -45.09 -5.48 48.40
C ILE A 40 -45.18 -7.00 48.58
N LEU A 41 -44.11 -7.63 49.10
CA LEU A 41 -44.11 -9.06 49.40
C LEU A 41 -45.14 -9.43 50.49
N SER A 42 -45.50 -8.45 51.34
CA SER A 42 -46.53 -8.57 52.37
C SER A 42 -47.96 -8.18 51.93
N GLY A 43 -48.17 -7.87 50.65
CA GLY A 43 -49.50 -7.60 50.08
C GLY A 43 -50.08 -6.20 50.35
N ASN A 44 -49.28 -5.24 50.81
CA ASN A 44 -49.74 -3.88 51.11
C ASN A 44 -49.79 -2.99 49.85
N LEU A 45 -50.96 -2.40 49.58
CA LEU A 45 -51.23 -1.57 48.40
C LEU A 45 -50.40 -0.27 48.34
N THR A 46 -50.00 0.28 49.50
CA THR A 46 -49.21 1.51 49.62
C THR A 46 -47.77 1.36 49.12
N GLY A 47 -47.19 0.16 49.19
CA GLY A 47 -45.87 -0.11 48.62
C GLY A 47 -45.87 -0.05 47.09
N TYR A 48 -46.99 -0.45 46.46
CA TYR A 48 -47.17 -0.37 45.02
C TYR A 48 -47.28 1.07 44.52
N THR A 49 -47.98 1.96 45.22
CA THR A 49 -48.13 3.36 44.81
C THR A 49 -46.81 4.13 44.87
N GLN A 50 -45.98 3.87 45.88
CA GLN A 50 -44.65 4.47 46.02
C GLN A 50 -43.69 4.02 44.91
N LEU A 51 -43.66 2.72 44.60
CA LEU A 51 -42.85 2.21 43.49
C LEU A 51 -43.34 2.73 42.13
N MET A 52 -44.65 2.83 41.92
CA MET A 52 -45.22 3.45 40.72
C MET A 52 -44.82 4.92 40.57
N CYS A 53 -44.78 5.69 41.67
CA CYS A 53 -44.30 7.08 41.64
C CYS A 53 -42.81 7.16 41.31
N ILE A 54 -41.97 6.28 41.86
CA ILE A 54 -40.53 6.23 41.56
C ILE A 54 -40.30 5.85 40.09
N PHE A 55 -41.01 4.84 39.56
CA PHE A 55 -40.92 4.48 38.15
C PHE A 55 -41.44 5.59 37.23
N ALA A 56 -42.51 6.29 37.62
CA ALA A 56 -43.03 7.44 36.88
C ALA A 56 -42.02 8.60 36.86
N LEU A 57 -41.37 8.91 37.99
CA LEU A 57 -40.30 9.90 38.05
C LEU A 57 -39.07 9.49 37.23
N ALA A 58 -38.64 8.23 37.34
CA ALA A 58 -37.53 7.71 36.53
C ALA A 58 -37.85 7.77 35.04
N ALA A 59 -39.08 7.43 34.63
CA ALA A 59 -39.54 7.55 33.25
C ALA A 59 -39.60 9.02 32.79
N PHE A 60 -40.00 9.94 33.66
CA PHE A 60 -40.04 11.38 33.38
C PHE A 60 -38.64 11.98 33.20
N PHE A 61 -37.67 11.60 34.04
CA PHE A 61 -36.30 12.13 33.97
C PHE A 61 -35.41 11.44 32.94
N LYS A 62 -35.76 10.21 32.52
CA LYS A 62 -35.05 9.45 31.50
C LYS A 62 -34.72 10.28 30.24
N PRO A 63 -35.65 10.95 29.56
CA PRO A 63 -35.35 11.75 28.36
C PRO A 63 -34.39 12.90 28.66
N TYR A 64 -34.57 13.63 29.78
CA TYR A 64 -33.70 14.75 30.15
C TYR A 64 -32.26 14.31 30.45
N ILE A 65 -32.07 13.14 31.06
CA ILE A 65 -30.73 12.59 31.29
C ILE A 65 -30.07 12.23 29.95
N PHE A 66 -30.83 11.69 29.00
CA PHE A 66 -30.30 11.41 27.66
C PHE A 66 -29.96 12.70 26.91
N GLU A 67 -30.84 13.70 26.93
CA GLU A 67 -30.57 15.01 26.32
C GLU A 67 -29.38 15.72 26.95
N LEU A 68 -29.25 15.67 28.28
CA LEU A 68 -28.11 16.28 28.98
C LEU A 68 -26.80 15.55 28.68
N ARG A 69 -26.83 14.22 28.56
CA ARG A 69 -25.68 13.43 28.11
C ARG A 69 -25.31 13.80 26.67
N ASP A 70 -26.28 13.84 25.77
CA ASP A 70 -26.04 14.11 24.36
C ASP A 70 -25.54 15.55 24.17
N TRP A 71 -26.12 16.51 24.88
CA TRP A 71 -25.64 17.89 24.96
C TRP A 71 -24.19 17.97 25.46
N PHE A 72 -23.85 17.24 26.53
CA PHE A 72 -22.49 17.19 27.06
C PHE A 72 -21.50 16.58 26.07
N ILE A 73 -21.89 15.51 25.38
CA ILE A 73 -21.06 14.90 24.33
C ILE A 73 -20.84 15.91 23.19
N GLU A 74 -21.90 16.58 22.72
CA GLU A 74 -21.80 17.53 21.62
C GLU A 74 -20.96 18.77 21.96
N HIS A 75 -21.06 19.29 23.19
CA HIS A 75 -20.44 20.57 23.55
C HIS A 75 -19.10 20.44 24.28
N CYS A 76 -18.87 19.32 24.99
CA CYS A 76 -17.66 19.12 25.79
C CYS A 76 -16.71 18.07 25.20
N THR A 77 -17.05 17.45 24.07
CA THR A 77 -16.17 16.51 23.38
C THR A 77 -15.89 16.94 21.96
N THR A 78 -14.67 16.68 21.49
CA THR A 78 -14.32 16.76 20.08
C THR A 78 -14.29 15.34 19.52
N THR A 79 -14.93 15.12 18.37
CA THR A 79 -14.86 13.84 17.65
C THR A 79 -14.26 14.05 16.28
N ILE A 80 -13.28 13.21 15.90
CA ILE A 80 -12.79 13.11 14.52
C ILE A 80 -13.39 11.87 13.88
N TYR A 81 -13.88 12.03 12.66
CA TYR A 81 -14.41 10.97 11.82
C TYR A 81 -13.43 10.65 10.70
N ILE A 82 -13.09 9.39 10.56
CA ILE A 82 -12.13 8.88 9.57
C ILE A 82 -12.87 7.89 8.69
N GLN A 83 -12.90 8.19 7.39
CA GLN A 83 -13.55 7.35 6.38
C GLN A 83 -12.59 6.27 5.89
N ARG A 84 -13.12 5.09 5.56
CA ARG A 84 -12.31 3.97 5.04
C ARG A 84 -11.69 4.21 3.66
N SER A 85 -12.23 5.13 2.87
CA SER A 85 -11.69 5.52 1.57
C SER A 85 -10.33 6.23 1.67
N ASP A 86 -10.00 6.76 2.85
CA ASP A 86 -8.79 7.53 3.09
C ASP A 86 -7.66 6.65 3.68
N GLU A 87 -6.42 6.96 3.31
CA GLU A 87 -5.23 6.29 3.85
C GLU A 87 -5.10 6.50 5.36
N THR A 88 -5.66 7.60 5.88
CA THR A 88 -5.69 7.87 7.33
C THR A 88 -6.36 6.76 8.13
N HIS A 89 -7.32 6.04 7.55
CA HIS A 89 -7.93 4.87 8.16
C HIS A 89 -6.91 3.74 8.37
N ASP A 90 -6.10 3.45 7.36
CA ASP A 90 -5.07 2.42 7.42
C ASP A 90 -3.93 2.81 8.37
N MET A 91 -3.60 4.11 8.45
CA MET A 91 -2.64 4.65 9.42
C MET A 91 -3.10 4.39 10.86
N VAL A 92 -4.34 4.77 11.18
CA VAL A 92 -4.91 4.59 12.53
C VAL A 92 -5.07 3.12 12.88
N GLN A 93 -5.58 2.29 11.97
CA GLN A 93 -5.67 0.84 12.20
C GLN A 93 -4.29 0.24 12.46
N THR A 94 -3.26 0.75 11.77
CA THR A 94 -1.90 0.28 11.94
C THR A 94 -1.32 0.63 13.29
N TRP A 95 -1.51 1.87 13.72
CA TRP A 95 -1.07 2.37 15.01
C TRP A 95 -1.77 1.67 16.19
N ILE A 96 -3.08 1.44 16.10
CA ILE A 96 -3.85 0.71 17.13
C ILE A 96 -3.34 -0.71 17.29
N SER A 97 -3.09 -1.38 16.15
CA SER A 97 -2.55 -2.74 16.11
C SER A 97 -1.12 -2.83 16.66
N SER A 98 -0.26 -1.82 16.39
CA SER A 98 1.11 -1.80 16.93
C SER A 98 1.15 -1.56 18.44
N HIS A 99 0.20 -0.79 18.98
CA HIS A 99 0.08 -0.49 20.41
C HIS A 99 -0.69 -1.55 21.21
N ARG A 100 -1.06 -2.68 20.58
CA ARG A 100 -1.81 -3.79 21.20
C ARG A 100 -3.14 -3.38 21.86
N LEU A 101 -3.77 -2.36 21.29
CA LEU A 101 -5.10 -1.89 21.70
C LEU A 101 -6.22 -2.71 21.02
N ASP A 102 -5.86 -3.65 20.15
CA ASP A 102 -6.76 -4.64 19.55
C ASP A 102 -7.49 -5.47 20.62
N GLY A 103 -6.79 -5.85 21.70
CA GLY A 103 -7.34 -6.58 22.85
C GLY A 103 -8.36 -5.81 23.70
N ALA A 104 -8.43 -4.49 23.57
CA ALA A 104 -9.38 -3.66 24.33
C ALA A 104 -10.79 -3.71 23.73
N ALA A 105 -10.90 -4.01 22.43
CA ALA A 105 -12.19 -4.21 21.79
C ALA A 105 -12.74 -5.60 22.09
N ARG A 106 -14.06 -5.68 22.33
CA ARG A 106 -14.76 -6.97 22.56
C ARG A 106 -14.93 -7.79 21.28
N SER A 107 -14.73 -7.17 20.13
CA SER A 107 -14.95 -7.75 18.80
C SER A 107 -13.79 -7.34 17.89
N MET A 108 -13.28 -8.33 17.14
CA MET A 108 -12.09 -8.19 16.30
C MET A 108 -12.37 -8.75 14.90
N LEU A 109 -11.90 -8.05 13.88
CA LEU A 109 -11.80 -8.53 12.51
C LEU A 109 -10.40 -9.10 12.28
N ALA A 110 -10.34 -10.34 11.82
CA ALA A 110 -9.09 -10.96 11.39
C ALA A 110 -8.88 -10.69 9.90
N LYS A 111 -7.83 -9.92 9.56
CA LYS A 111 -7.36 -9.72 8.20
C LYS A 111 -6.12 -10.58 7.96
N VAL A 112 -6.10 -11.31 6.86
CA VAL A 112 -4.87 -11.99 6.42
C VAL A 112 -3.89 -10.93 5.91
N ARG A 113 -2.65 -10.94 6.43
CA ARG A 113 -1.58 -10.12 5.85
C ARG A 113 -1.27 -10.66 4.45
N THR A 114 -1.66 -9.92 3.42
CA THR A 114 -1.36 -10.25 2.03
C THR A 114 0.14 -10.05 1.81
N LYS A 115 0.93 -11.14 1.97
CA LYS A 115 2.37 -11.27 1.68
C LYS A 115 3.14 -9.94 1.62
N GLU A 116 3.45 -9.36 2.78
CA GLU A 116 4.68 -8.56 2.89
C GLU A 116 5.88 -9.50 3.03
N ASN A 117 7.01 -9.09 2.46
CA ASN A 117 8.24 -9.87 2.30
C ASN A 117 8.70 -10.55 3.62
N PRO A 118 9.17 -11.81 3.61
CA PRO A 118 9.39 -12.64 4.81
C PRO A 118 10.64 -12.27 5.63
N ASN A 119 11.19 -11.05 5.49
CA ASN A 119 12.46 -10.67 6.14
C ASN A 119 12.30 -10.16 7.59
N ARG A 120 11.11 -10.27 8.20
CA ARG A 120 10.98 -10.15 9.64
C ARG A 120 10.51 -11.49 10.21
N GLU A 121 11.46 -12.12 10.89
CA GLU A 121 11.35 -13.30 11.76
C GLU A 121 11.20 -14.65 11.04
N ASN A 122 12.26 -15.46 11.20
CA ASN A 122 12.29 -16.90 10.96
C ASN A 122 11.27 -17.61 11.87
N ASN A 123 9.97 -17.47 11.58
CA ASN A 123 8.94 -18.33 12.14
C ASN A 123 8.43 -19.26 11.04
N PRO A 124 8.78 -20.56 11.06
CA PRO A 124 8.40 -21.51 10.01
C PRO A 124 6.88 -21.73 9.88
N GLN A 125 6.07 -21.18 10.79
CA GLN A 125 4.61 -21.18 10.73
C GLN A 125 3.98 -19.89 10.14
N GLY A 126 4.79 -18.89 9.75
CA GLY A 126 4.36 -17.52 9.40
C GLY A 126 3.79 -17.29 7.99
N LYS A 127 3.23 -18.30 7.31
CA LYS A 127 2.51 -18.03 6.04
C LYS A 127 1.15 -17.41 6.37
N LYS A 128 0.86 -16.23 5.82
CA LYS A 128 -0.42 -15.50 6.00
C LYS A 128 -0.72 -15.16 7.47
N ALA A 129 0.22 -14.51 8.16
CA ALA A 129 0.01 -14.01 9.51
C ALA A 129 -1.31 -13.21 9.59
N LEU A 130 -2.13 -13.51 10.60
CA LEU A 130 -3.39 -12.81 10.84
C LEU A 130 -3.10 -11.50 11.58
N ARG A 131 -3.67 -10.41 11.09
CA ARG A 131 -3.75 -9.13 11.79
C ARG A 131 -5.15 -9.01 12.37
N TYR A 132 -5.22 -8.68 13.65
CA TYR A 132 -6.48 -8.38 14.31
C TYR A 132 -6.68 -6.87 14.34
N THR A 133 -7.85 -6.42 13.89
CA THR A 133 -8.29 -5.02 13.98
C THR A 133 -9.61 -4.98 14.75
N PRO A 134 -9.90 -3.96 15.56
CA PRO A 134 -11.19 -3.86 16.22
C PRO A 134 -12.34 -3.83 15.18
N TRP A 135 -13.43 -4.55 15.43
CA TRP A 135 -14.58 -4.66 14.53
C TRP A 135 -15.86 -4.29 15.27
N GLU A 136 -16.67 -3.35 14.76
CA GLU A 136 -17.96 -2.96 15.37
C GLU A 136 -17.89 -2.84 16.91
N GLY A 137 -16.82 -2.19 17.38
CA GLY A 137 -16.48 -2.11 18.78
C GLY A 137 -16.29 -0.67 19.21
N SER A 138 -16.42 -0.46 20.51
CA SER A 138 -15.98 0.77 21.15
C SER A 138 -15.15 0.45 22.38
N PHE A 139 -14.11 1.24 22.62
CA PHE A 139 -13.26 1.10 23.79
C PHE A 139 -12.64 2.43 24.17
N LEU A 140 -12.24 2.54 25.44
CA LEU A 140 -11.52 3.69 25.96
C LEU A 140 -10.03 3.35 26.05
N PHE A 141 -9.17 4.30 25.69
CA PHE A 141 -7.73 4.17 25.85
C PHE A 141 -7.11 5.49 26.29
N TRP A 142 -5.95 5.42 26.94
CA TRP A 142 -5.21 6.59 27.40
C TRP A 142 -4.17 7.01 26.38
N TYR A 143 -4.10 8.30 26.06
CA TYR A 143 -3.09 8.88 25.17
C TYR A 143 -2.64 10.23 25.71
N LYS A 144 -1.33 10.39 26.00
CA LYS A 144 -0.73 11.62 26.55
C LYS A 144 -1.56 12.21 27.72
N ASN A 145 -1.97 11.36 28.67
CA ASN A 145 -2.81 11.67 29.84
C ASN A 145 -4.26 12.10 29.54
N ASN A 146 -4.75 11.94 28.31
CA ASN A 146 -6.13 12.17 27.94
C ASN A 146 -6.83 10.83 27.69
N LEU A 147 -8.08 10.71 28.14
CA LEU A 147 -8.92 9.55 27.89
C LEU A 147 -9.62 9.73 26.54
N LEU A 148 -9.33 8.83 25.61
CA LEU A 148 -9.91 8.80 24.27
C LEU A 148 -10.90 7.65 24.14
N TYR A 149 -12.00 7.92 23.46
CA TYR A 149 -13.02 6.94 23.13
C TYR A 149 -12.94 6.61 21.64
N TYR A 150 -12.55 5.38 21.33
CA TYR A 150 -12.53 4.84 19.99
C TYR A 150 -13.85 4.13 19.71
N ARG A 151 -14.44 4.35 18.54
CA ARG A 151 -15.62 3.63 18.08
C ARG A 151 -15.58 3.40 16.58
N THR A 152 -15.78 2.15 16.17
CA THR A 152 -16.01 1.77 14.77
C THR A 152 -17.51 1.63 14.51
N THR A 153 -18.03 2.27 13.46
CA THR A 153 -19.42 2.13 13.00
C THR A 153 -19.46 1.81 11.51
N LEU A 154 -20.46 1.03 11.08
CA LEU A 154 -20.74 0.86 9.65
C LEU A 154 -21.73 1.94 9.20
N VAL A 155 -21.34 2.70 8.17
CA VAL A 155 -22.17 3.74 7.53
C VAL A 155 -22.60 3.24 6.16
N ASP A 156 -23.86 3.43 5.81
CA ASP A 156 -24.40 3.07 4.51
C ASP A 156 -23.98 4.13 3.47
N VAL A 157 -23.14 3.74 2.51
CA VAL A 157 -22.67 4.58 1.40
C VAL A 157 -23.22 3.99 0.09
N GLY A 158 -24.41 4.44 -0.30
CA GLY A 158 -25.11 3.93 -1.47
C GLY A 158 -25.54 2.46 -1.31
N PHE A 159 -24.98 1.58 -2.15
CA PHE A 159 -25.28 0.13 -2.12
C PHE A 159 -24.32 -0.69 -1.26
N HIS A 160 -23.33 -0.06 -0.63
CA HIS A 160 -22.31 -0.73 0.17
C HIS A 160 -22.23 -0.12 1.57
N LYS A 161 -21.85 -0.94 2.55
CA LYS A 161 -21.57 -0.48 3.92
C LYS A 161 -20.07 -0.23 4.05
N GLU A 162 -19.71 0.96 4.48
CA GLU A 162 -18.33 1.34 4.74
C GLU A 162 -18.08 1.47 6.24
N GLU A 163 -16.88 1.08 6.65
CA GLU A 163 -16.43 1.23 8.02
C GLU A 163 -15.99 2.67 8.24
N GLN A 164 -16.50 3.30 9.29
CA GLN A 164 -16.10 4.63 9.73
C GLN A 164 -15.53 4.53 11.14
N ILE A 165 -14.33 5.09 11.33
CA ILE A 165 -13.70 5.19 12.64
C ILE A 165 -14.03 6.56 13.22
N SER A 166 -14.46 6.59 14.47
CA SER A 166 -14.68 7.80 15.25
C SER A 166 -13.80 7.77 16.50
N ILE A 167 -13.05 8.84 16.74
CA ILE A 167 -12.24 9.01 17.94
C ILE A 167 -12.70 10.27 18.65
N THR A 168 -13.20 10.12 19.86
CA THR A 168 -13.75 11.19 20.69
C THR A 168 -12.82 11.47 21.87
N CYS A 169 -12.51 12.74 22.09
CA CYS A 169 -11.75 13.23 23.24
C CYS A 169 -12.61 14.21 24.05
N ALA A 170 -12.58 14.11 25.37
CA ALA A 170 -13.11 15.17 26.23
C ALA A 170 -12.20 16.41 26.14
N GLY A 171 -12.77 17.59 25.87
CA GLY A 171 -12.02 18.84 25.74
C GLY A 171 -11.60 19.19 24.31
N ARG A 172 -10.37 19.69 24.15
CA ARG A 172 -9.90 20.39 22.93
C ARG A 172 -9.39 19.44 21.83
N SER A 173 -9.47 19.89 20.59
CA SER A 173 -9.13 19.13 19.37
C SER A 173 -7.63 18.86 19.14
N TRP A 174 -6.71 19.52 19.85
CA TRP A 174 -5.26 19.39 19.59
C TRP A 174 -4.73 17.99 19.89
N VAL A 175 -5.26 17.31 20.92
CA VAL A 175 -4.87 15.94 21.30
C VAL A 175 -5.16 14.96 20.17
N LEU A 176 -6.29 15.12 19.49
CA LEU A 176 -6.68 14.25 18.38
C LEU A 176 -5.81 14.49 17.14
N LYS A 177 -5.44 15.75 16.87
CA LYS A 177 -4.50 16.09 15.79
C LYS A 177 -3.11 15.52 16.04
N ASP A 178 -2.63 15.63 17.28
CA ASP A 178 -1.34 15.08 17.72
C ASP A 178 -1.34 13.54 17.61
N LEU A 179 -2.44 12.88 17.98
CA LEU A 179 -2.62 11.44 17.74
C LEU A 179 -2.52 11.09 16.25
N LEU A 180 -3.17 11.86 15.38
CA LEU A 180 -3.12 11.60 13.93
C LEU A 180 -1.71 11.82 13.36
N GLU A 181 -0.97 12.82 13.83
CA GLU A 181 0.41 13.05 13.42
C GLU A 181 1.34 11.92 13.90
N ASP A 182 1.12 11.41 15.12
CA ASP A 182 1.83 10.21 15.62
C ASP A 182 1.47 8.96 14.80
N CYS A 183 0.19 8.78 14.43
CA CYS A 183 -0.25 7.70 13.55
C CYS A 183 0.44 7.80 12.19
N ARG A 184 0.47 8.99 11.60
CA ARG A 184 1.13 9.29 10.32
C ARG A 184 2.62 8.99 10.40
N THR A 185 3.31 9.50 11.42
CA THR A 185 4.76 9.30 11.61
C THR A 185 5.09 7.83 11.81
N GLY A 186 4.29 7.10 12.59
CA GLY A 186 4.41 5.66 12.77
C GLY A 186 4.24 4.90 11.45
N TYR A 187 3.22 5.25 10.66
CA TYR A 187 2.96 4.64 9.37
C TYR A 187 4.08 4.93 8.35
N LEU A 188 4.54 6.19 8.25
CA LEU A 188 5.64 6.59 7.38
C LEU A 188 6.95 5.88 7.74
N ASN A 189 7.19 5.62 9.02
CA ASN A 189 8.36 4.84 9.46
C ASN A 189 8.25 3.35 9.09
N GLU A 190 7.03 2.78 9.03
CA GLU A 190 6.80 1.40 8.56
C GLU A 190 6.83 1.26 7.04
N SER A 191 6.47 2.32 6.30
CA SER A 191 6.58 2.40 4.84
C SER A 191 7.99 2.78 4.39
N LYS A 192 8.81 3.38 5.27
CA LYS A 192 10.20 3.73 4.97
C LYS A 192 10.98 2.53 4.41
N ASN A 193 11.70 2.76 3.33
CA ASN A 193 12.43 1.73 2.56
C ASN A 193 11.53 0.66 1.92
N LYS A 194 10.25 0.95 1.68
CA LYS A 194 9.37 0.12 0.86
C LYS A 194 8.80 0.94 -0.29
N THR A 195 8.79 0.36 -1.48
CA THR A 195 8.11 0.89 -2.65
C THR A 195 6.78 0.18 -2.80
N THR A 196 5.67 0.93 -2.86
CA THR A 196 4.37 0.33 -3.18
C THR A 196 4.21 0.20 -4.69
N ILE A 197 3.81 -0.99 -5.14
CA ILE A 197 3.45 -1.30 -6.51
C ILE A 197 1.93 -1.28 -6.61
N HIS A 198 1.43 -0.37 -7.45
CA HIS A 198 0.04 -0.25 -7.81
C HIS A 198 -0.19 -0.90 -9.18
N GLY A 199 -1.11 -1.84 -9.23
CA GLY A 199 -1.66 -2.39 -10.46
C GLY A 199 -3.08 -1.88 -10.68
N HIS A 200 -3.71 -2.31 -11.77
CA HIS A 200 -5.05 -1.88 -12.13
C HIS A 200 -6.04 -3.04 -12.13
N ARG A 201 -7.24 -2.81 -11.59
CA ARG A 201 -8.40 -3.71 -11.73
C ARG A 201 -9.65 -2.88 -11.98
N ASP A 202 -10.42 -3.24 -12.99
CA ASP A 202 -11.70 -2.58 -13.32
C ASP A 202 -11.57 -1.06 -13.46
N GLU A 203 -10.56 -0.60 -14.20
CA GLU A 203 -10.24 0.83 -14.45
C GLU A 203 -9.83 1.65 -13.21
N LEU A 204 -9.62 1.01 -12.05
CA LEU A 204 -9.18 1.64 -10.82
C LEU A 204 -7.80 1.14 -10.37
N TRP A 205 -7.03 2.04 -9.77
CA TRP A 205 -5.76 1.71 -9.14
C TRP A 205 -5.98 0.92 -7.86
N ARG A 206 -5.19 -0.15 -7.68
CA ARG A 206 -5.14 -0.91 -6.43
C ARG A 206 -3.71 -1.23 -6.06
N LYS A 207 -3.42 -1.10 -4.77
CA LYS A 207 -2.17 -1.58 -4.17
C LYS A 207 -2.10 -3.11 -4.32
N GLU A 208 -1.12 -3.59 -5.08
CA GLU A 208 -0.90 -5.03 -5.27
C GLU A 208 0.12 -5.57 -4.29
N LYS A 209 1.25 -4.87 -4.13
CA LYS A 209 2.38 -5.34 -3.36
C LYS A 209 3.17 -4.16 -2.79
N ALA A 210 3.69 -4.30 -1.58
CA ALA A 210 4.77 -3.47 -1.07
C ALA A 210 6.08 -4.28 -1.07
N VAL A 211 7.11 -3.77 -1.73
CA VAL A 211 8.42 -4.43 -1.85
C VAL A 211 9.46 -3.59 -1.12
N ALA A 212 10.44 -4.23 -0.49
CA ALA A 212 11.60 -3.50 0.00
C ALA A 212 12.28 -2.78 -1.19
N VAL A 213 12.75 -1.55 -0.95
CA VAL A 213 13.47 -0.75 -1.94
C VAL A 213 14.62 -1.57 -2.49
N ARG A 214 14.69 -1.66 -3.81
CA ARG A 214 15.78 -2.32 -4.52
C ARG A 214 16.87 -1.27 -4.77
N PRO A 215 18.07 -1.38 -4.16
CA PRO A 215 19.11 -0.38 -4.35
C PRO A 215 19.55 -0.31 -5.81
N LEU A 216 19.82 0.91 -6.31
CA LEU A 216 20.27 1.13 -7.69
C LEU A 216 21.50 0.31 -8.10
N PRO A 217 22.51 0.03 -7.25
CA PRO A 217 23.65 -0.80 -7.62
C PRO A 217 23.29 -2.25 -8.00
N THR A 218 22.12 -2.74 -7.60
CA THR A 218 21.67 -4.11 -7.93
C THR A 218 21.25 -4.29 -9.39
N VAL A 219 21.10 -3.19 -10.13
CA VAL A 219 20.87 -3.21 -11.57
C VAL A 219 22.14 -2.72 -12.24
N ILE A 220 22.77 -3.65 -12.95
CA ILE A 220 24.05 -3.45 -13.62
C ILE A 220 23.76 -2.95 -15.03
N LEU A 221 24.23 -1.74 -15.29
CA LEU A 221 24.14 -1.02 -16.55
C LEU A 221 25.47 -0.27 -16.70
N ASP A 222 25.85 0.07 -17.93
CA ASP A 222 27.02 0.94 -18.16
C ASP A 222 26.87 2.23 -17.35
N GLU A 223 27.88 2.54 -16.53
CA GLU A 223 27.91 3.73 -15.69
C GLU A 223 27.78 5.01 -16.52
N LYS A 224 28.26 4.99 -17.77
CA LYS A 224 28.15 6.12 -18.71
C LYS A 224 26.71 6.49 -19.04
N GLN A 225 25.80 5.53 -19.04
CA GLN A 225 24.37 5.78 -19.30
C GLN A 225 23.59 5.95 -18.01
N LYS A 226 23.94 5.17 -16.98
CA LYS A 226 23.25 5.15 -15.69
C LYS A 226 23.34 6.47 -14.94
N VAL A 227 24.54 7.08 -14.87
CA VAL A 227 24.77 8.30 -14.09
C VAL A 227 24.01 9.50 -14.68
N PRO A 228 24.09 9.80 -16.00
CA PRO A 228 23.32 10.89 -16.58
C PRO A 228 21.80 10.72 -16.42
N LEU A 229 21.30 9.49 -16.53
CA LEU A 229 19.88 9.21 -16.39
C LEU A 229 19.36 9.49 -14.98
N ILE A 230 20.06 8.99 -13.95
CA ILE A 230 19.68 9.25 -12.56
C ILE A 230 19.74 10.75 -12.27
N LYS A 231 20.79 11.42 -12.78
CA LYS A 231 20.94 12.85 -12.62
C LYS A 231 19.81 13.63 -13.29
N ASP A 232 19.42 13.30 -14.53
CA ASP A 232 18.29 13.95 -15.22
C ASP A 232 16.98 13.80 -14.43
N ILE A 233 16.75 12.62 -13.84
CA ILE A 233 15.55 12.39 -13.02
C ILE A 233 15.59 13.20 -11.72
N GLN A 234 16.75 13.27 -11.07
CA GLN A 234 16.93 14.08 -9.85
C GLN A 234 16.78 15.57 -10.13
N ASP A 235 17.42 16.06 -11.20
CA ASP A 235 17.34 17.45 -11.66
C ASP A 235 15.90 17.79 -12.06
N PHE A 236 15.18 16.88 -12.71
CA PHE A 236 13.76 17.06 -13.04
C PHE A 236 12.92 17.23 -11.78
N LEU A 237 13.13 16.40 -10.76
CA LEU A 237 12.34 16.41 -9.51
C LEU A 237 12.70 17.53 -8.53
N ASP A 238 13.75 18.29 -8.81
CA ASP A 238 14.17 19.40 -7.97
C ASP A 238 13.10 20.51 -7.94
N PRO A 239 12.69 21.03 -6.75
CA PRO A 239 11.67 22.07 -6.67
C PRO A 239 12.01 23.33 -7.47
N GLU A 240 13.30 23.66 -7.63
CA GLU A 240 13.74 24.80 -8.44
C GLU A 240 13.40 24.60 -9.93
N THR A 241 13.67 23.40 -10.46
CA THR A 241 13.30 23.01 -11.83
C THR A 241 11.79 23.11 -12.03
N ARG A 242 10.99 22.64 -11.07
CA ARG A 242 9.53 22.76 -11.14
C ARG A 242 9.08 24.22 -11.25
N CYS A 243 9.64 25.11 -10.44
CA CYS A 243 9.35 26.54 -10.52
C CYS A 243 9.74 27.10 -11.89
N TRP A 244 10.92 26.73 -12.41
CA TRP A 244 11.39 27.18 -13.72
C TRP A 244 10.44 26.75 -14.86
N TYR A 245 9.94 25.52 -14.87
CA TYR A 245 8.95 25.06 -15.85
C TYR A 245 7.66 25.88 -15.80
N SER A 246 7.17 26.16 -14.59
CA SER A 246 5.96 26.96 -14.38
C SER A 246 6.13 28.41 -14.85
N GLU A 247 7.27 29.04 -14.56
CA GLU A 247 7.59 30.41 -15.00
C GLU A 247 7.64 30.52 -16.53
N HIS A 248 8.12 29.48 -17.21
CA HIS A 248 8.21 29.44 -18.67
C HIS A 248 6.94 28.92 -19.36
N SER A 249 5.88 28.59 -18.59
CA SER A 249 4.64 27.99 -19.11
C SER A 249 4.87 26.71 -19.92
N ILE A 250 5.88 25.93 -19.53
CA ILE A 250 6.19 24.63 -20.13
C ILE A 250 5.53 23.55 -19.27
N PRO A 251 4.75 22.62 -19.85
CA PRO A 251 4.17 21.52 -19.09
C PRO A 251 5.23 20.72 -18.35
N TYR A 252 5.07 20.56 -17.04
CA TYR A 252 6.04 19.87 -16.19
C TYR A 252 5.89 18.35 -16.29
N LYS A 253 6.46 17.81 -17.38
CA LYS A 253 6.48 16.39 -17.71
C LYS A 253 7.83 15.98 -18.26
N ARG A 254 8.21 14.73 -18.00
CA ARG A 254 9.44 14.11 -18.52
C ARG A 254 9.20 12.64 -18.79
N GLY A 255 9.49 12.20 -20.01
CA GLY A 255 9.32 10.82 -20.45
C GLY A 255 10.65 10.11 -20.73
N TYR A 256 10.78 8.88 -20.25
CA TYR A 256 11.95 8.03 -20.41
C TYR A 256 11.59 6.76 -21.15
N LEU A 257 12.34 6.42 -22.20
CA LEU A 257 12.19 5.16 -22.93
C LEU A 257 13.37 4.24 -22.62
N LEU A 258 13.08 3.10 -22.00
CA LEU A 258 14.04 2.02 -21.78
C LEU A 258 13.79 0.93 -22.83
N TYR A 259 14.73 0.72 -23.73
CA TYR A 259 14.57 -0.25 -24.82
C TYR A 259 15.71 -1.25 -24.87
N GLY A 260 15.47 -2.44 -25.43
CA GLY A 260 16.50 -3.46 -25.64
C GLY A 260 15.98 -4.87 -25.43
N PRO A 261 16.81 -5.91 -25.60
CA PRO A 261 16.37 -7.31 -25.54
C PRO A 261 15.69 -7.70 -24.22
N PRO A 262 14.84 -8.74 -24.20
CA PRO A 262 14.24 -9.23 -22.96
C PRO A 262 15.32 -9.76 -22.01
N GLY A 263 15.09 -9.63 -20.69
CA GLY A 263 16.03 -10.13 -19.68
C GLY A 263 17.23 -9.23 -19.37
N THR A 264 17.23 -7.99 -19.86
CA THR A 264 18.29 -7.00 -19.57
C THR A 264 18.05 -6.14 -18.33
N GLY A 265 16.88 -6.25 -17.70
CA GLY A 265 16.59 -5.59 -16.42
C GLY A 265 15.81 -4.28 -16.48
N LYS A 266 15.20 -3.92 -17.62
CA LYS A 266 14.38 -2.71 -17.80
C LYS A 266 13.36 -2.47 -16.67
N SER A 267 12.43 -3.39 -16.44
CA SER A 267 11.42 -3.25 -15.36
C SER A 267 12.03 -3.26 -13.96
N SER A 268 13.13 -4.01 -13.77
CA SER A 268 13.88 -4.04 -12.51
C SER A 268 14.53 -2.69 -12.20
N PHE A 269 15.00 -2.00 -13.24
CA PHE A 269 15.59 -0.67 -13.14
C PHE A 269 14.53 0.38 -12.76
N SER A 270 13.36 0.36 -13.40
CA SER A 270 12.24 1.26 -13.07
C SER A 270 11.81 1.14 -11.60
N LEU A 271 11.74 -0.09 -11.07
CA LEU A 271 11.45 -0.31 -9.65
C LEU A 271 12.55 0.22 -8.73
N SER A 272 13.81 0.14 -9.16
CA SER A 272 14.95 0.65 -8.37
C SER A 272 14.98 2.17 -8.37
N ILE A 273 14.63 2.82 -9.49
CA ILE A 273 14.44 4.29 -9.56
C ILE A 273 13.35 4.73 -8.60
N ALA A 274 12.16 4.11 -8.65
CA ALA A 274 11.06 4.46 -7.77
C ALA A 274 11.45 4.35 -6.28
N GLY A 275 12.22 3.31 -5.93
CA GLY A 275 12.73 3.12 -4.58
C GLY A 275 13.80 4.12 -4.15
N GLU A 276 14.68 4.57 -5.05
CA GLU A 276 15.66 5.61 -4.75
C GLU A 276 14.99 6.97 -4.49
N LEU A 277 13.92 7.25 -5.23
CA LEU A 277 13.18 8.52 -5.16
C LEU A 277 12.13 8.56 -4.04
N ASP A 278 11.96 7.45 -3.31
CA ASP A 278 10.90 7.28 -2.30
C ASP A 278 9.49 7.58 -2.87
N MET A 279 9.25 7.09 -4.09
CA MET A 279 8.00 7.28 -4.84
C MET A 279 7.33 5.92 -5.11
N ASP A 280 6.00 5.91 -5.11
CA ASP A 280 5.24 4.72 -5.49
C ASP A 280 5.22 4.53 -7.02
N ILE A 281 5.17 3.26 -7.43
CA ILE A 281 5.20 2.87 -8.84
C ILE A 281 3.84 2.33 -9.31
N TYR A 282 3.37 2.88 -10.42
CA TYR A 282 2.09 2.55 -11.04
C TYR A 282 2.35 1.81 -12.34
N VAL A 283 2.03 0.51 -12.36
CA VAL A 283 2.36 -0.37 -13.50
C VAL A 283 1.13 -0.55 -14.37
N VAL A 284 1.26 -0.23 -15.64
CA VAL A 284 0.25 -0.50 -16.67
C VAL A 284 0.86 -1.46 -17.69
N SER A 285 0.26 -2.63 -17.81
CA SER A 285 0.56 -3.55 -18.90
C SER A 285 -0.30 -3.18 -20.09
N ILE A 286 0.33 -2.73 -21.19
CA ILE A 286 -0.39 -2.35 -22.42
C ILE A 286 -1.15 -3.54 -23.04
N PRO A 287 -0.62 -4.78 -23.05
CA PRO A 287 -1.37 -5.96 -23.45
C PRO A 287 -2.60 -6.20 -22.55
N GLY A 288 -3.79 -5.81 -23.02
CA GLY A 288 -5.06 -5.99 -22.31
C GLY A 288 -5.67 -4.71 -21.73
N ALA A 289 -5.02 -3.56 -21.90
CA ALA A 289 -5.63 -2.26 -21.62
C ALA A 289 -6.44 -1.74 -22.83
N ASN A 290 -7.39 -0.85 -22.57
CA ASN A 290 -8.18 -0.15 -23.58
C ASN A 290 -8.00 1.37 -23.44
N ASP A 291 -8.26 2.13 -24.49
CA ASP A 291 -8.09 3.60 -24.48
C ASP A 291 -8.88 4.30 -23.36
N ARG A 292 -10.13 3.86 -23.11
CA ARG A 292 -10.98 4.41 -22.04
C ARG A 292 -10.40 4.14 -20.65
N MET A 293 -9.97 2.90 -20.44
CA MET A 293 -9.32 2.47 -19.21
C MET A 293 -8.03 3.25 -18.98
N LEU A 294 -7.19 3.41 -20.00
CA LEU A 294 -5.94 4.17 -19.89
C LEU A 294 -6.21 5.62 -19.50
N LYS A 295 -7.21 6.26 -20.11
CA LYS A 295 -7.63 7.63 -19.76
C LYS A 295 -8.14 7.73 -18.31
N SER A 296 -8.95 6.77 -17.87
CA SER A 296 -9.47 6.71 -16.49
C SER A 296 -8.33 6.53 -15.48
N LEU A 297 -7.41 5.59 -15.76
CA LEU A 297 -6.24 5.33 -14.92
C LEU A 297 -5.36 6.57 -14.78
N PHE A 298 -5.03 7.23 -15.89
CA PHE A 298 -4.20 8.42 -15.84
C PHE A 298 -4.87 9.58 -15.10
N ALA A 299 -6.20 9.70 -15.16
CA ALA A 299 -6.94 10.71 -14.42
C ALA A 299 -6.97 10.45 -12.90
N GLY A 300 -6.90 9.18 -12.47
CA GLY A 300 -6.92 8.74 -11.07
C GLY A 300 -5.54 8.55 -10.43
N LEU A 301 -4.46 8.92 -11.13
CA LEU A 301 -3.10 8.88 -10.57
C LEU A 301 -2.90 10.03 -9.58
N PRO A 302 -2.11 9.84 -8.51
CA PRO A 302 -1.71 10.93 -7.63
C PRO A 302 -0.56 11.76 -8.21
N ASP A 303 -0.32 12.91 -7.60
CA ASP A 303 0.86 13.73 -7.86
C ASP A 303 2.13 13.03 -7.34
N ARG A 304 3.28 13.33 -7.93
CA ARG A 304 4.59 12.78 -7.51
C ARG A 304 4.62 11.24 -7.46
N CYS A 305 4.32 10.61 -8.59
CA CYS A 305 4.43 9.16 -8.76
C CYS A 305 5.30 8.77 -9.98
N VAL A 306 5.76 7.52 -9.99
CA VAL A 306 6.43 6.91 -11.15
C VAL A 306 5.41 6.06 -11.90
N VAL A 307 5.19 6.37 -13.18
CA VAL A 307 4.30 5.58 -14.05
C VAL A 307 5.16 4.68 -14.94
N LEU A 308 4.93 3.38 -14.89
CA LEU A 308 5.60 2.38 -15.72
C LEU A 308 4.62 1.84 -16.75
N LEU A 309 4.87 2.15 -18.03
CA LEU A 309 4.16 1.53 -19.16
C LEU A 309 5.01 0.37 -19.70
N GLU A 310 4.56 -0.85 -19.45
CA GLU A 310 5.27 -2.05 -19.91
C GLU A 310 4.84 -2.49 -21.30
N ASP A 311 5.84 -2.88 -22.11
CA ASP A 311 5.69 -3.46 -23.45
C ASP A 311 4.84 -2.59 -24.41
N ILE A 312 5.24 -1.32 -24.56
CA ILE A 312 4.53 -0.35 -25.41
C ILE A 312 4.49 -0.73 -26.90
N ASP A 313 5.38 -1.61 -27.36
CA ASP A 313 5.36 -2.14 -28.74
C ASP A 313 4.12 -2.99 -29.05
N ALA A 314 3.44 -3.50 -28.02
CA ALA A 314 2.18 -4.21 -28.19
C ALA A 314 1.03 -3.30 -28.69
N ALA A 315 1.02 -2.02 -28.33
CA ALA A 315 0.02 -1.06 -28.81
C ALA A 315 0.17 -0.77 -30.31
N GLY A 316 1.41 -0.72 -30.81
CA GLY A 316 1.68 -0.51 -32.24
C GLY A 316 1.33 -1.73 -33.10
N ALA A 317 1.58 -2.94 -32.57
CA ALA A 317 1.27 -4.19 -33.28
C ALA A 317 -0.22 -4.44 -33.48
N ALA A 318 -1.09 -3.95 -32.58
CA ALA A 318 -2.54 -4.05 -32.70
C ALA A 318 -3.08 -3.39 -33.99
N CYS A 319 -2.46 -2.30 -34.45
CA CYS A 319 -2.84 -1.64 -35.70
C CYS A 319 -2.50 -2.46 -36.95
N SER A 320 -1.42 -3.25 -36.93
CA SER A 320 -1.01 -4.07 -38.09
C SER A 320 -1.85 -5.32 -38.32
N ARG A 321 -2.61 -5.78 -37.31
CA ARG A 321 -3.57 -6.89 -37.47
C ARG A 321 -4.90 -6.44 -38.07
N ASP A 322 -5.30 -5.19 -37.85
CA ASP A 322 -6.56 -4.67 -38.39
C ASP A 322 -6.49 -4.38 -39.90
N SER A 323 -5.30 -4.23 -40.49
CA SER A 323 -5.14 -4.12 -41.95
C SER A 323 -5.34 -5.44 -42.73
N GLN A 324 -5.72 -6.54 -42.08
CA GLN A 324 -6.02 -7.83 -42.74
C GLN A 324 -7.43 -8.38 -42.47
N SER A 325 -8.30 -7.64 -41.78
CA SER A 325 -9.68 -8.08 -41.51
C SER A 325 -10.73 -7.06 -41.95
N GLU A 326 -10.55 -6.48 -43.15
CA GLU A 326 -11.61 -5.78 -43.87
C GLU A 326 -12.04 -6.65 -45.05
N ASP A 327 -12.84 -7.68 -44.78
CA ASP A 327 -13.72 -8.32 -45.77
C ASP A 327 -14.69 -9.27 -45.02
N SER A 328 -15.67 -8.69 -44.32
CA SER A 328 -16.94 -9.37 -44.05
C SER A 328 -17.99 -8.31 -43.66
N ASP A 329 -18.65 -7.78 -44.68
CA ASP A 329 -19.93 -7.08 -44.54
C ASP A 329 -20.92 -7.97 -43.78
N SER A 330 -21.27 -7.56 -42.55
CA SER A 330 -22.54 -7.94 -41.96
C SER A 330 -23.06 -6.80 -41.08
N ASP A 331 -24.15 -6.20 -41.55
CA ASP A 331 -25.02 -5.25 -40.84
C ASP A 331 -25.41 -5.79 -39.45
N THR A 332 -24.68 -5.37 -38.42
CA THR A 332 -25.20 -5.32 -37.06
C THR A 332 -24.60 -4.14 -36.31
N ASP A 333 -25.47 -3.33 -35.72
CA ASP A 333 -25.23 -2.04 -35.02
C ASP A 333 -24.40 -2.15 -33.72
N ALA A 334 -23.56 -3.18 -33.59
CA ALA A 334 -22.64 -3.36 -32.49
C ALA A 334 -21.22 -3.06 -32.97
N ARG A 335 -20.83 -1.77 -32.93
CA ARG A 335 -19.43 -1.35 -33.15
C ARG A 335 -18.52 -2.28 -32.35
N PRO A 336 -17.59 -3.03 -32.96
CA PRO A 336 -16.67 -3.88 -32.21
C PRO A 336 -15.88 -2.96 -31.26
N GLN A 337 -16.09 -3.14 -29.95
CA GLN A 337 -15.27 -2.49 -28.95
C GLN A 337 -13.83 -2.88 -29.25
N ARG A 338 -13.02 -1.93 -29.73
CA ARG A 338 -11.60 -2.11 -30.02
C ARG A 338 -10.94 -2.71 -28.78
N LYS A 339 -10.51 -3.96 -28.86
CA LYS A 339 -10.04 -4.76 -27.71
C LYS A 339 -8.58 -4.48 -27.32
N GLY A 340 -8.09 -3.27 -27.59
CA GLY A 340 -6.71 -2.90 -27.29
C GLY A 340 -6.47 -1.41 -27.30
N VAL A 341 -5.39 -0.99 -26.64
CA VAL A 341 -4.90 0.38 -26.69
C VAL A 341 -4.49 0.71 -28.11
N THR A 342 -5.07 1.77 -28.67
CA THR A 342 -4.61 2.33 -29.94
C THR A 342 -3.44 3.26 -29.68
N LEU A 343 -2.52 3.36 -30.63
CA LEU A 343 -1.42 4.34 -30.55
C LEU A 343 -1.96 5.76 -30.32
N SER A 344 -3.00 6.15 -31.05
CA SER A 344 -3.66 7.46 -30.88
C SER A 344 -4.25 7.64 -29.48
N GLY A 345 -4.80 6.58 -28.88
CA GLY A 345 -5.29 6.59 -27.51
C GLY A 345 -4.17 6.84 -26.50
N LEU A 346 -3.05 6.13 -26.63
CA LEU A 346 -1.85 6.35 -25.82
C LEU A 346 -1.33 7.78 -25.98
N LEU A 347 -1.18 8.26 -27.22
CA LEU A 347 -0.70 9.61 -27.51
C LEU A 347 -1.59 10.69 -26.91
N ASN A 348 -2.91 10.53 -26.97
CA ASN A 348 -3.86 11.47 -26.37
C ASN A 348 -3.76 11.52 -24.84
N VAL A 349 -3.35 10.43 -24.19
CA VAL A 349 -3.15 10.40 -22.75
C VAL A 349 -1.84 11.10 -22.36
N LEU A 350 -0.78 10.93 -23.14
CA LEU A 350 0.53 11.54 -22.87
C LEU A 350 0.55 13.05 -23.14
N ASP A 351 -0.06 13.47 -24.25
CA ASP A 351 0.00 14.85 -24.77
C ASP A 351 -1.33 15.60 -24.73
N GLY A 352 -2.39 14.98 -24.20
CA GLY A 352 -3.68 15.63 -24.10
C GLY A 352 -3.63 16.91 -23.27
N VAL A 353 -4.52 17.85 -23.56
CA VAL A 353 -4.71 19.10 -22.79
C VAL A 353 -5.10 18.81 -21.32
N ALA A 354 -5.58 17.60 -21.04
CA ALA A 354 -5.90 17.11 -19.69
C ALA A 354 -4.82 16.17 -19.13
N SER A 355 -3.63 16.10 -19.74
CA SER A 355 -2.50 15.33 -19.22
C SER A 355 -2.05 15.95 -17.89
N GLN A 356 -1.94 15.11 -16.87
CA GLN A 356 -1.59 15.52 -15.52
C GLN A 356 -0.08 15.64 -15.38
N GLU A 357 0.37 16.72 -14.76
CA GLU A 357 1.78 17.09 -14.57
C GLU A 357 2.39 16.41 -13.32
N ASP A 358 3.67 16.66 -13.05
CA ASP A 358 4.36 16.27 -11.80
C ASP A 358 4.58 14.77 -11.62
N ARG A 359 4.92 14.08 -12.73
CA ARG A 359 5.12 12.63 -12.77
C ARG A 359 6.31 12.23 -13.62
N VAL A 360 6.96 11.16 -13.21
CA VAL A 360 8.03 10.52 -13.97
C VAL A 360 7.43 9.38 -14.77
N LEU A 361 7.47 9.49 -16.10
CA LEU A 361 6.94 8.46 -16.99
C LEU A 361 8.07 7.61 -17.54
N ILE A 362 8.04 6.30 -17.27
CA ILE A 362 9.00 5.33 -17.79
C ILE A 362 8.25 4.35 -18.70
N MET A 363 8.70 4.23 -19.94
CA MET A 363 8.20 3.26 -20.91
C MET A 363 9.24 2.18 -21.16
N THR A 364 8.79 0.93 -21.31
CA THR A 364 9.68 -0.16 -21.69
C THR A 364 9.26 -0.78 -23.02
N THR A 365 10.24 -1.13 -23.85
CA THR A 365 10.01 -1.90 -25.07
C THR A 365 11.11 -2.92 -25.30
N ASN A 366 10.76 -4.05 -25.92
CA ASN A 366 11.75 -5.01 -26.41
C ASN A 366 12.12 -4.77 -27.89
N HIS A 367 11.32 -3.98 -28.60
CA HIS A 367 11.35 -3.80 -30.05
C HIS A 367 11.23 -2.32 -30.42
N PRO A 368 12.30 -1.51 -30.26
CA PRO A 368 12.27 -0.09 -30.59
C PRO A 368 11.88 0.16 -32.06
N GLU A 369 12.18 -0.78 -32.96
CA GLU A 369 11.85 -0.70 -34.40
C GLU A 369 10.35 -0.75 -34.70
N LYS A 370 9.52 -1.23 -33.75
CA LYS A 370 8.06 -1.29 -33.88
C LYS A 370 7.38 -0.03 -33.35
N LEU A 371 8.13 0.87 -32.71
CA LEU A 371 7.58 2.09 -32.18
C LEU A 371 7.36 3.12 -33.29
N ASP A 372 6.23 3.82 -33.20
CA ASP A 372 5.93 4.93 -34.10
C ASP A 372 6.80 6.15 -33.74
N GLN A 373 7.35 6.82 -34.75
CA GLN A 373 8.11 8.07 -34.59
C GLN A 373 7.31 9.19 -33.93
N ALA A 374 5.98 9.10 -33.92
CA ALA A 374 5.14 10.02 -33.17
C ALA A 374 5.37 9.91 -31.65
N LEU A 375 5.75 8.74 -31.11
CA LEU A 375 6.02 8.57 -29.68
C LEU A 375 7.37 9.17 -29.27
N THR A 376 8.39 9.09 -30.12
CA THR A 376 9.76 9.55 -29.83
C THR A 376 9.96 11.06 -29.97
N ARG A 377 8.86 11.83 -30.11
CA ARG A 377 8.95 13.29 -30.19
C ARG A 377 9.27 13.91 -28.82
N PRO A 378 10.12 14.94 -28.77
CA PRO A 378 10.38 15.70 -27.55
C PRO A 378 9.09 16.18 -26.89
N GLY A 379 9.00 16.10 -25.56
CA GLY A 379 7.79 16.35 -24.78
C GLY A 379 6.91 15.11 -24.53
N ARG A 380 7.19 13.98 -25.20
CA ARG A 380 6.62 12.65 -24.88
C ARG A 380 7.68 11.71 -24.34
N ILE A 381 8.77 11.58 -25.10
CA ILE A 381 9.97 10.83 -24.76
C ILE A 381 11.13 11.80 -24.93
N ASP A 382 11.76 12.16 -23.82
CA ASP A 382 12.83 13.15 -23.77
C ASP A 382 14.21 12.49 -23.68
N MET A 383 14.27 11.29 -23.09
CA MET A 383 15.49 10.51 -22.89
C MET A 383 15.25 9.06 -23.31
N GLU A 384 16.14 8.54 -24.14
CA GLU A 384 16.13 7.14 -24.57
C GLU A 384 17.38 6.42 -24.06
N VAL A 385 17.20 5.23 -23.48
CA VAL A 385 18.29 4.46 -22.89
C VAL A 385 18.23 3.01 -23.38
N GLU A 386 19.33 2.59 -24.01
CA GLU A 386 19.48 1.25 -24.53
C GLU A 386 20.02 0.28 -23.46
N PHE A 387 19.25 -0.76 -23.16
CA PHE A 387 19.66 -1.89 -22.35
C PHE A 387 20.24 -2.97 -23.24
N GLN A 388 21.56 -2.98 -23.35
CA GLN A 388 22.29 -3.92 -24.19
C GLN A 388 22.42 -5.30 -23.54
N LEU A 389 22.81 -6.29 -24.35
CA LEU A 389 23.21 -7.60 -23.87
C LEU A 389 24.52 -7.50 -23.07
N ALA A 390 24.84 -8.53 -22.30
CA ALA A 390 26.01 -8.54 -21.45
C ALA A 390 27.30 -8.44 -22.29
N ASP A 391 28.03 -7.36 -22.08
CA ASP A 391 29.41 -7.20 -22.51
C ASP A 391 30.37 -7.72 -21.43
N ARG A 392 31.66 -7.83 -21.73
CA ARG A 392 32.71 -8.23 -20.78
C ARG A 392 32.70 -7.38 -19.51
N GLY A 393 32.52 -6.07 -19.64
CA GLY A 393 32.41 -5.17 -18.50
C GLY A 393 31.21 -5.51 -17.61
N ILE A 394 30.02 -5.65 -18.21
CA ILE A 394 28.79 -6.02 -17.50
C ILE A 394 28.93 -7.40 -16.86
N ALA A 395 29.49 -8.38 -17.56
CA ALA A 395 29.72 -9.72 -17.03
C ALA A 395 30.64 -9.72 -15.81
N LYS A 396 31.72 -8.93 -15.86
CA LYS A 396 32.62 -8.70 -14.73
C LYS A 396 31.89 -8.09 -13.55
N ASP A 397 31.07 -7.08 -13.78
CA ASP A 397 30.29 -6.42 -12.74
C ASP A 397 29.20 -7.32 -12.15
N ILE A 398 28.56 -8.18 -12.95
CA ILE A 398 27.64 -9.21 -12.45
C ILE A 398 28.38 -10.19 -11.54
N PHE A 399 29.57 -10.65 -11.94
CA PHE A 399 30.38 -11.55 -11.14
C PHE A 399 30.76 -10.91 -9.79
N ARG A 400 31.24 -9.66 -9.83
CA ARG A 400 31.55 -8.86 -8.64
C ARG A 400 30.34 -8.64 -7.75
N PHE A 401 29.17 -8.37 -8.33
CA PHE A 401 27.94 -8.20 -7.57
C PHE A 401 27.50 -9.50 -6.87
N MET A 402 27.67 -10.65 -7.54
CA MET A 402 27.24 -11.94 -7.03
C MET A 402 28.16 -12.53 -5.94
N PHE A 403 29.48 -12.37 -6.11
CA PHE A 403 30.47 -12.99 -5.23
C PHE A 403 31.26 -11.99 -4.38
N GLY A 404 31.16 -10.69 -4.68
CA GLY A 404 31.76 -9.63 -3.88
C GLY A 404 31.02 -9.44 -2.56
N GLN A 405 31.77 -9.22 -1.47
CA GLN A 405 31.17 -9.00 -0.15
C GLN A 405 30.57 -7.58 -0.09
N PRO A 406 29.26 -7.42 0.19
CA PRO A 406 28.68 -6.10 0.42
C PRO A 406 29.24 -5.50 1.71
N GLY A 407 29.92 -4.36 1.63
CA GLY A 407 30.32 -3.55 2.79
C GLY A 407 31.79 -3.66 3.24
N LYS A 408 32.64 -4.48 2.61
CA LYS A 408 34.09 -4.31 2.74
C LYS A 408 34.57 -3.30 1.71
N GLN A 409 34.79 -2.06 2.16
CA GLN A 409 35.55 -1.07 1.41
C GLN A 409 36.86 -1.70 0.93
N MET A 410 37.12 -1.61 -0.38
CA MET A 410 38.45 -1.49 -1.00
C MET A 410 39.59 -2.25 -0.28
N GLY A 411 39.37 -3.53 -0.02
CA GLY A 411 40.41 -4.50 0.29
C GLY A 411 40.29 -5.56 -0.77
N TYR A 412 41.00 -5.35 -1.88
CA TYR A 412 41.07 -6.25 -3.03
C TYR A 412 41.24 -7.70 -2.54
N ASP A 413 40.17 -8.48 -2.57
CA ASP A 413 40.30 -9.94 -2.58
C ASP A 413 40.77 -10.28 -4.00
N ASN A 414 42.08 -10.16 -4.25
CA ASN A 414 42.72 -10.28 -5.56
C ASN A 414 42.26 -11.53 -6.32
N GLY A 415 41.85 -12.58 -5.60
CA GLY A 415 41.29 -13.80 -6.17
C GLY A 415 39.95 -13.59 -6.90
N VAL A 416 39.00 -12.86 -6.30
CA VAL A 416 37.67 -12.63 -6.91
C VAL A 416 37.77 -11.74 -8.14
N GLU A 417 38.64 -10.73 -8.08
CA GLU A 417 38.87 -9.81 -9.20
C GLU A 417 39.51 -10.53 -10.39
N SER A 418 40.56 -11.34 -10.14
CA SER A 418 41.17 -12.17 -11.18
C SER A 418 40.19 -13.20 -11.77
N GLN A 419 39.32 -13.77 -10.94
CA GLN A 419 38.28 -14.70 -11.39
C GLN A 419 37.19 -14.00 -12.21
N ALA A 420 36.84 -12.76 -11.87
CA ALA A 420 35.89 -11.96 -12.62
C ALA A 420 36.44 -11.61 -14.01
N ASP A 421 37.73 -11.25 -14.11
CA ASP A 421 38.40 -11.02 -15.38
C ASP A 421 38.49 -12.29 -16.24
N GLU A 422 38.84 -13.42 -15.63
CA GLU A 422 38.88 -14.71 -16.33
C GLU A 422 37.48 -15.10 -16.83
N PHE A 423 36.45 -14.93 -16.00
CA PHE A 423 35.06 -15.20 -16.37
C PHE A 423 34.59 -14.31 -17.52
N ALA A 424 34.83 -12.99 -17.43
CA ALA A 424 34.47 -12.04 -18.47
C ALA A 424 35.17 -12.37 -19.80
N SER A 425 36.43 -12.83 -19.77
CA SER A 425 37.16 -13.21 -20.99
C SER A 425 36.52 -14.39 -21.75
N LYS A 426 35.86 -15.31 -21.02
CA LYS A 426 35.21 -16.51 -21.57
C LYS A 426 33.82 -16.25 -22.12
N ILE A 427 33.20 -15.11 -21.79
CA ILE A 427 31.88 -14.73 -22.28
C ILE A 427 32.02 -14.00 -23.62
N PRO A 428 31.34 -14.46 -24.69
CA PRO A 428 31.26 -13.72 -25.93
C PRO A 428 30.41 -12.46 -25.77
N GLU A 429 30.88 -11.37 -26.36
CA GLU A 429 30.26 -10.05 -26.29
C GLU A 429 28.87 -10.05 -26.95
N SER A 430 27.89 -9.42 -26.31
CA SER A 430 26.55 -9.16 -26.86
C SER A 430 25.74 -10.40 -27.29
N GLU A 431 26.02 -11.59 -26.73
CA GLU A 431 25.26 -12.83 -27.04
C GLU A 431 24.30 -13.25 -25.91
N PHE A 432 24.64 -12.90 -24.66
CA PHE A 432 23.92 -13.31 -23.47
C PHE A 432 23.23 -12.14 -22.78
N SER A 433 22.03 -12.36 -22.24
CA SER A 433 21.38 -11.35 -21.40
C SER A 433 21.99 -11.36 -19.99
N PRO A 434 22.02 -10.20 -19.29
CA PRO A 434 22.39 -10.14 -17.89
C PRO A 434 21.64 -11.14 -16.99
N ALA A 435 20.36 -11.40 -17.27
CA ALA A 435 19.57 -12.40 -16.54
C ALA A 435 20.06 -13.84 -16.75
N GLU A 436 20.49 -14.21 -17.97
CA GLU A 436 21.06 -15.53 -18.26
C GLU A 436 22.38 -15.73 -17.50
N VAL A 437 23.27 -14.71 -17.54
CA VAL A 437 24.55 -14.73 -16.82
C VAL A 437 24.32 -14.83 -15.31
N MET A 438 23.41 -14.03 -14.76
CA MET A 438 23.07 -14.07 -13.34
C MET A 438 22.47 -15.43 -12.93
N SER A 439 21.58 -16.00 -13.76
CA SER A 439 21.00 -17.34 -13.52
C SER A 439 22.07 -18.44 -13.47
N TYR A 440 23.06 -18.37 -14.36
CA TYR A 440 24.21 -19.27 -14.32
C TYR A 440 24.99 -19.14 -13.02
N LEU A 441 25.38 -17.92 -12.64
CA LEU A 441 26.18 -17.69 -11.44
C LEU A 441 25.44 -18.05 -10.14
N LEU A 442 24.11 -17.90 -10.12
CA LEU A 442 23.26 -18.35 -9.01
C LEU A 442 23.38 -19.86 -8.75
N SER A 443 23.56 -20.68 -9.79
CA SER A 443 23.75 -22.13 -9.62
C SER A 443 25.08 -22.50 -8.94
N TYR A 444 26.04 -21.57 -8.94
CA TYR A 444 27.36 -21.70 -8.34
C TYR A 444 27.57 -20.79 -7.12
N ARG A 445 26.50 -20.40 -6.41
CA ARG A 445 26.54 -19.39 -5.32
C ARG A 445 27.67 -19.59 -4.29
N SER A 446 28.04 -20.84 -4.02
CA SER A 446 28.99 -21.22 -2.96
C SER A 446 30.43 -21.38 -3.46
N CYS A 447 30.66 -21.44 -4.76
CA CYS A 447 31.96 -21.76 -5.34
C CYS A 447 32.21 -20.96 -6.64
N PRO A 448 32.82 -19.76 -6.56
CA PRO A 448 33.08 -18.94 -7.74
C PRO A 448 34.08 -19.60 -8.70
N ALA A 449 35.09 -20.31 -8.19
CA ALA A 449 36.09 -21.00 -9.01
C ALA A 449 35.46 -22.04 -9.96
N ALA A 450 34.48 -22.80 -9.46
CA ALA A 450 33.76 -23.79 -10.26
C ALA A 450 32.90 -23.15 -11.37
N ALA A 451 32.40 -21.92 -11.15
CA ALA A 451 31.69 -21.17 -12.19
C ALA A 451 32.63 -20.77 -13.32
N VAL A 452 33.87 -20.36 -13.02
CA VAL A 452 34.85 -19.96 -14.04
C VAL A 452 35.34 -21.15 -14.85
N GLU A 453 35.56 -22.31 -14.22
CA GLU A 453 35.96 -23.55 -14.88
C GLU A 453 34.89 -24.06 -15.85
N ASN A 454 33.62 -24.09 -15.39
CA ASN A 454 32.51 -24.63 -16.17
C ASN A 454 31.88 -23.64 -17.16
N CYS A 455 32.31 -22.38 -17.15
CA CYS A 455 31.73 -21.31 -17.98
C CYS A 455 31.78 -21.66 -19.47
N GLY A 456 32.92 -22.15 -19.98
CA GLY A 456 33.06 -22.48 -21.40
C GLY A 456 32.05 -23.53 -21.87
N ARG A 457 31.84 -24.59 -21.07
CA ARG A 457 30.85 -25.63 -21.38
C ARG A 457 29.42 -25.09 -21.40
N TRP A 458 29.12 -24.15 -20.50
CA TRP A 458 27.81 -23.50 -20.43
C TRP A 458 27.56 -22.59 -21.64
N VAL A 459 28.55 -21.77 -22.02
CA VAL A 459 28.50 -20.91 -23.21
C VAL A 459 28.21 -21.76 -24.47
N ASP A 460 28.98 -22.82 -24.68
CA ASP A 460 28.80 -23.71 -25.84
C ASP A 460 27.42 -24.38 -25.88
N GLY A 461 26.92 -24.80 -24.70
CA GLY A 461 25.59 -25.42 -24.57
C GLY A 461 24.47 -24.47 -24.97
N LEU A 462 24.47 -23.25 -24.43
CA LEU A 462 23.45 -22.26 -24.73
C LEU A 462 23.54 -21.72 -26.16
N LEU A 463 24.75 -21.55 -26.71
CA LEU A 463 24.91 -21.14 -28.11
C LEU A 463 24.29 -22.17 -29.06
N LYS A 464 24.49 -23.47 -28.81
CA LYS A 464 23.85 -24.55 -29.58
C LYS A 464 22.33 -24.51 -29.45
N GLU A 465 21.79 -24.28 -28.25
CA GLU A 465 20.35 -24.16 -28.04
C GLU A 465 19.76 -22.94 -28.77
N LYS A 466 20.41 -21.77 -28.67
CA LYS A 466 20.02 -20.53 -29.36
C LYS A 466 20.08 -20.69 -30.88
N GLN A 467 21.12 -21.34 -31.41
CA GLN A 467 21.22 -21.65 -32.84
C GLN A 467 20.08 -22.59 -33.28
N GLY A 468 19.81 -23.66 -32.52
CA GLY A 468 18.69 -24.55 -32.79
C GLY A 468 17.33 -23.84 -32.80
N LYS A 469 17.09 -22.93 -31.86
CA LYS A 469 15.88 -22.08 -31.81
C LYS A 469 15.80 -21.13 -33.00
N ARG A 470 16.90 -20.46 -33.37
CA ARG A 470 16.96 -19.57 -34.55
C ARG A 470 16.66 -20.34 -35.85
N ASP A 471 17.21 -21.54 -35.99
CA ASP A 471 16.97 -22.39 -37.16
C ASP A 471 15.53 -22.91 -37.22
N ALA A 472 14.94 -23.25 -36.07
CA ALA A 472 13.54 -23.61 -35.97
C ALA A 472 12.61 -22.45 -36.35
N LEU A 473 12.89 -21.22 -35.88
CA LEU A 473 12.13 -20.02 -36.24
C LEU A 473 12.19 -19.74 -37.75
N LYS A 474 13.38 -19.85 -38.35
CA LYS A 474 13.57 -19.66 -39.80
C LYS A 474 12.82 -20.71 -40.63
N ARG A 475 12.73 -21.96 -40.16
CA ARG A 475 11.93 -23.02 -40.81
C ARG A 475 10.43 -22.76 -40.69
N GLY A 476 9.95 -22.38 -39.50
CA GLY A 476 8.54 -22.05 -39.27
C GLY A 476 8.07 -20.86 -40.12
N SER A 477 8.91 -19.82 -40.26
CA SER A 477 8.57 -18.65 -41.07
C SER A 477 8.61 -18.91 -42.59
N ARG A 478 9.32 -19.95 -43.05
CA ARG A 478 9.28 -20.40 -44.46
C ARG A 478 8.00 -21.19 -44.77
N ASN A 479 7.57 -22.05 -43.86
CA ASN A 479 6.34 -22.84 -44.02
C ASN A 479 5.04 -22.01 -43.93
N HIS A 480 5.09 -20.77 -43.45
CA HIS A 480 3.94 -19.85 -43.43
C HIS A 480 3.87 -18.92 -44.66
N ARG A 481 4.90 -18.94 -45.53
CA ARG A 481 4.96 -18.15 -46.78
C ARG A 481 4.77 -19.00 -48.05
N SER A 482 4.62 -20.31 -47.89
CA SER A 482 4.28 -21.30 -48.92
C SER A 482 2.88 -21.81 -48.67
#